data_AF-X6GCL9-F1
#
_entry.id   AF-X6GCL9-F1
#
_cell.length_a   1.000
_cell.length_b   1.000
_cell.length_c   1.000
_cell.angle_alpha   90.00
_cell.angle_beta   90.00
_cell.angle_gamma   90.00
#
_symmetry.space_group_name_H-M   'P 1'
#
loop_
_entity.id
_entity.type
_entity.pdbx_description
1 polymer ?
#
loop_
_entity_poly.entity_id
_entity_poly.type
_entity_poly.pdbx_seq_one_letter_code
_entity_poly.pdbx_strand_id
1 'polypeptide(L)' 'MKAFTVVRTCDGTVIACDPSTGITASALTVDEALAELRRLLAMKDAA' A
#
# COMPACT_ATOMS: atom_id res chain seq x y z
N MET A 1 -4.46 -0.38 15.58
CA MET A 1 -3.72 0.43 14.58
C MET A 1 -2.79 -0.53 13.84
N LYS A 2 -2.90 -0.67 12.52
CA LYS A 2 -1.98 -1.54 11.73
C LYS A 2 -0.90 -0.64 11.13
N ALA A 3 0.37 -1.01 11.30
CA ALA A 3 1.49 -0.26 10.72
C ALA A 3 1.66 -0.64 9.24
N PHE A 4 1.92 0.35 8.39
CA PHE A 4 2.25 0.17 6.98
C PHE A 4 3.61 0.80 6.71
N THR A 5 4.36 0.20 5.79
CA THR A 5 5.61 0.78 5.29
C THR A 5 5.30 1.60 4.04
N VAL A 6 5.81 2.82 3.98
CA VAL A 6 5.71 3.69 2.80
C VAL A 6 7.11 4.06 2.33
N VAL A 7 7.39 3.79 1.05
CA VAL A 7 8.65 4.13 0.39
C VAL A 7 8.34 5.14 -0.70
N ARG A 8 9.15 6.20 -0.81
CA ARG A 8 9.11 7.12 -1.95
C ARG A 8 10.35 6.92 -2.80
N THR A 9 10.16 6.60 -4.07
CA THR A 9 11.24 6.35 -5.03
C THR A 9 11.75 7.66 -5.63
N CYS A 10 12.93 7.62 -6.26
CA CYS A 10 13.57 8.80 -6.85
C CYS A 10 12.76 9.43 -7.98
N ASP A 11 11.89 8.66 -8.65
CA ASP A 11 10.97 9.13 -9.69
C ASP A 11 9.68 9.75 -9.11
N GLY A 12 9.54 9.80 -7.78
CA GLY A 12 8.39 10.38 -7.09
C GLY A 12 7.25 9.40 -6.79
N THR A 13 7.33 8.15 -7.28
CA THR A 13 6.35 7.11 -6.97
C THR A 13 6.35 6.79 -5.47
N VAL A 14 5.16 6.59 -4.92
CA VAL A 14 4.94 6.15 -3.54
C VAL A 14 4.50 4.70 -3.56
N ILE A 15 5.19 3.85 -2.79
CA ILE A 15 4.89 2.43 -2.63
C ILE A 15 4.46 2.20 -1.18
N ALA A 16 3.22 1.77 -0.98
CA ALA A 16 2.69 1.34 0.30
C ALA A 16 2.75 -0.19 0.40
N CYS A 17 3.18 -0.72 1.54
CA CYS A 17 3.36 -2.15 1.78
C CYS A 17 2.77 -2.55 3.14
N ASP A 18 2.02 -3.66 3.15
CA ASP A 18 1.67 -4.37 4.38
C ASP A 18 2.68 -5.51 4.63
N PRO A 19 3.58 -5.38 5.62
CA PRO A 19 4.63 -6.37 5.86
C PRO A 19 4.07 -7.72 6.33
N SER A 20 2.85 -7.77 6.86
CA SER A 20 2.23 -9.02 7.34
C SER A 20 1.69 -9.89 6.22
N THR A 21 1.32 -9.27 5.09
CA THR A 21 0.69 -9.97 3.96
C THR A 21 1.57 -9.99 2.71
N GLY A 22 2.58 -9.12 2.64
CA GLY A 22 3.42 -8.92 1.46
C GLY A 22 2.73 -8.15 0.33
N ILE A 23 1.48 -7.70 0.53
CA ILE A 23 0.75 -6.92 -0.48
C ILE A 23 1.34 -5.53 -0.56
N THR A 24 1.55 -5.06 -1.79
CA THR A 24 2.04 -3.73 -2.11
C THR A 24 1.07 -3.02 -3.05
N ALA A 25 1.02 -1.69 -2.94
CA ALA A 25 0.34 -0.81 -3.87
C ALA A 25 1.22 0.41 -4.15
N SER A 26 1.11 0.99 -5.35
CA SER A 26 1.86 2.19 -5.73
C SER A 26 0.96 3.26 -6.32
N ALA A 27 1.32 4.52 -6.06
CA ALA A 27 0.64 5.70 -6.59
C ALA A 27 1.57 6.92 -6.58
N LEU A 28 1.07 8.10 -6.99
CA LEU A 28 1.86 9.35 -6.95
C LEU A 28 1.84 10.02 -5.58
N THR A 29 0.84 9.69 -4.75
CA THR A 29 0.68 10.21 -3.40
C THR A 29 0.57 9.10 -2.36
N VAL A 30 0.85 9.44 -1.10
CA VAL A 30 0.73 8.51 0.04
C VAL A 30 -0.71 8.07 0.24
N ASP A 31 -1.67 8.98 0.12
CA ASP A 31 -3.08 8.69 0.34
C ASP A 31 -3.64 7.73 -0.71
N GLU A 32 -3.30 7.93 -1.98
CA GLU A 32 -3.69 7.03 -3.07
C GLU A 32 -3.06 5.64 -2.91
N ALA A 33 -1.76 5.57 -2.59
CA ALA A 33 -1.07 4.30 -2.39
C ALA A 33 -1.68 3.52 -1.20
N LEU A 34 -2.02 4.21 -0.12
CA LEU A 34 -2.68 3.59 1.04
C LEU A 34 -4.13 3.20 0.75
N ALA A 35 -4.87 4.00 -0.02
CA ALA A 35 -6.24 3.67 -0.43
C ALA A 35 -6.26 2.38 -1.27
N GLU A 36 -5.35 2.27 -2.24
CA GLU A 36 -5.24 1.07 -3.07
C GLU A 36 -4.76 -0.14 -2.26
N LEU A 37 -3.78 0.03 -1.36
CA LEU A 37 -3.36 -1.05 -0.46
C LEU A 37 -4.52 -1.59 0.37
N ARG A 38 -5.36 -0.71 0.92
CA ARG A 38 -6.55 -1.12 1.70
C ARG A 38 -7.56 -1.85 0.83
N ARG A 39 -7.76 -1.44 -0.42
CA ARG A 39 -8.65 -2.12 -1.37
C ARG A 39 -8.17 -3.55 -1.63
N LEU A 40 -6.88 -3.73 -1.89
CA LEU A 40 -6.27 -5.05 -2.14
C LEU A 40 -6.35 -5.97 -0.91
N LEU A 41 -6.10 -5.44 0.28
CA LEU A 41 -6.23 -6.19 1.53
C LEU A 41 -7.68 -6.65 1.76
N ALA A 42 -8.65 -5.78 1.53
CA ALA A 42 -10.06 -6.13 1.67
C ALA A 42 -10.49 -7.22 0.66
N MET A 43 -9.95 -7.19 -0.57
CA MET A 43 -10.19 -8.25 -1.55
C MET A 43 -9.58 -9.58 -1.14
N LYS A 44 -8.38 -9.57 -0.54
CA LYS A 44 -7.74 -10.80 -0.04
C LYS A 44 -8.51 -11.41 1.11
N ASP A 45 -9.01 -10.60 2.04
CA ASP A 45 -9.76 -11.08 3.21
C ASP A 45 -11.15 -11.64 2.83
N ALA A 46 -11.66 -11.28 1.65
CA ALA A 46 -12.94 -11.76 1.12
C ALA A 46 -12.83 -13.04 0.25
N ALA A 47 -11.61 -13.51 -0.03
CA ALA A 47 -11.31 -14.70 -0.84
C ALA A 47 -11.02 -15.92 0.06
#